data_AF-A0A0C3D4D0-F1
#
_entry.id   AF-A0A0C3D4D0-F1
#
_cell.length_a   1.000
_cell.length_b   1.000
_cell.length_c   1.000
_cell.angle_alpha   90.00
_cell.angle_beta   90.00
_cell.angle_gamma   90.00
#
_symmetry.space_group_name_H-M   'P 1'
#
loop_
_entity.id
_entity.type
_entity.pdbx_description
1 polymer ?
#
loop_
_entity_poly.entity_id
_entity_poly.type
_entity_poly.pdbx_seq_one_letter_code
_entity_poly.pdbx_strand_id
1 'polypeptide(L)'
;EAEAMQRQALQLFETVLGKDHPGTLGIMSSLATSLGQQGKHAEAEVMQRQTLLLMRTVLGKNHPDTLGIMSNLATSLDQQGKHAGAEAMHRQMLSLMEMIVLGKDHQHTLMSMNNLALSLRHQGKYAEAEAI
;
A
#
# COMPACT_ATOMS: atom_id res chain seq x y z
N GLU A 1 -15.72 17.48 2.77
CA GLU A 1 -14.70 18.54 2.97
C GLU A 1 -13.27 18.01 2.98
N ALA A 2 -12.93 17.00 3.78
CA ALA A 2 -11.54 16.51 3.92
C ALA A 2 -10.85 16.16 2.58
N GLU A 3 -11.54 15.46 1.67
CA GLU A 3 -10.98 15.11 0.35
C GLU A 3 -10.67 16.34 -0.51
N ALA A 4 -11.57 17.33 -0.55
CA ALA A 4 -11.39 18.54 -1.34
C ALA A 4 -10.18 19.35 -0.83
N MET A 5 -10.02 19.45 0.49
CA MET A 5 -8.85 20.08 1.11
C MET A 5 -7.55 19.32 0.78
N GLN A 6 -7.58 17.98 0.82
CA GLN A 6 -6.42 17.16 0.47
C GLN A 6 -6.02 17.30 -1.01
N ARG A 7 -6.99 17.41 -1.92
CA ARG A 7 -6.73 17.66 -3.36
C ARG A 7 -6.13 19.04 -3.61
N GLN A 8 -6.65 20.07 -2.93
CA GLN A 8 -6.07 21.42 -3.00
C GLN A 8 -4.64 21.45 -2.44
N ALA A 9 -4.41 20.80 -1.30
CA ALA A 9 -3.09 20.68 -0.71
C ALA A 9 -2.12 19.95 -1.66
N LEU A 10 -2.57 18.87 -2.33
CA LEU A 10 -1.77 18.15 -3.30
C LEU A 10 -1.34 19.05 -4.47
N GLN A 11 -2.27 19.79 -5.07
CA GLN A 11 -1.95 20.72 -6.17
C GLN A 11 -0.93 21.79 -5.75
N LEU A 12 -1.07 22.34 -4.55
CA LEU A 12 -0.14 23.33 -4.02
C LEU A 12 1.26 22.73 -3.82
N PHE A 13 1.35 21.55 -3.21
CA PHE A 13 2.62 20.88 -2.96
C PHE A 13 3.29 20.43 -4.27
N GLU A 14 2.55 19.92 -5.24
CA GLU A 14 3.08 19.60 -6.58
C GLU A 14 3.66 20.84 -7.27
N THR A 15 2.99 21.99 -7.13
CA THR A 15 3.44 23.25 -7.74
C THR A 15 4.68 23.82 -7.04
N VAL A 16 4.74 23.76 -5.71
CA VAL A 16 5.80 24.38 -4.90
C VAL A 16 7.03 23.49 -4.75
N LEU A 17 6.82 22.19 -4.51
CA LEU A 17 7.89 21.25 -4.16
C LEU A 17 8.16 20.22 -5.28
N GLY A 18 7.23 20.07 -6.22
CA GLY A 18 7.30 19.05 -7.26
C GLY A 18 6.61 17.75 -6.85
N LYS A 19 6.25 16.95 -7.86
CA LYS A 19 5.56 15.65 -7.73
C LYS A 19 6.37 14.59 -6.98
N ASP A 20 7.70 14.67 -7.04
CA ASP A 20 8.60 13.66 -6.47
C ASP A 20 9.04 14.01 -5.03
N HIS A 21 8.61 15.17 -4.50
CA HIS A 21 9.01 15.58 -3.16
C HIS A 21 8.32 14.71 -2.08
N PRO A 22 9.04 14.23 -1.05
CA PRO A 22 8.47 13.37 0.00
C PRO A 22 7.20 13.92 0.65
N GLY A 23 7.12 15.24 0.86
CA GLY A 23 5.92 15.90 1.36
C GLY A 23 4.71 15.77 0.43
N THR A 24 4.91 15.88 -0.89
CA THR A 24 3.86 15.67 -1.90
C THR A 24 3.40 14.21 -1.88
N LEU A 25 4.34 13.26 -1.83
CA LEU A 25 4.04 11.82 -1.76
C LEU A 25 3.24 11.45 -0.50
N GLY A 26 3.52 12.09 0.64
CA GLY A 26 2.76 11.92 1.87
C GLY A 26 1.28 12.36 1.73
N ILE A 27 1.03 13.46 1.03
CA ILE A 27 -0.34 13.92 0.74
C ILE A 27 -1.03 12.95 -0.22
N MET A 28 -0.36 12.50 -1.29
CA MET A 28 -0.92 11.50 -2.21
C MET A 28 -1.32 10.21 -1.49
N SER A 29 -0.47 9.72 -0.58
CA SER A 29 -0.75 8.53 0.24
C SER A 29 -1.96 8.73 1.17
N SER A 30 -2.05 9.90 1.80
CA SER A 30 -3.16 10.25 2.69
C SER A 30 -4.49 10.36 1.94
N LEU A 31 -4.48 11.00 0.76
CA LEU A 31 -5.65 11.12 -0.10
C LEU A 31 -6.12 9.75 -0.60
N ALA A 32 -5.20 8.90 -1.05
CA ALA A 32 -5.49 7.51 -1.44
C ALA A 32 -6.17 6.72 -0.30
N THR A 33 -5.68 6.85 0.92
CA THR A 33 -6.24 6.18 2.10
C THR A 33 -7.66 6.67 2.39
N SER A 34 -7.86 7.99 2.35
CA SER A 34 -9.18 8.62 2.53
C SER A 34 -10.20 8.14 1.49
N LEU A 35 -9.80 8.03 0.22
CA LEU A 35 -10.65 7.48 -0.85
C LEU A 35 -11.06 6.03 -0.55
N GLY A 36 -10.13 5.19 -0.10
CA GLY A 36 -10.42 3.81 0.29
C GLY A 36 -11.41 3.71 1.46
N GLN A 37 -11.27 4.56 2.47
CA GLN A 37 -12.18 4.62 3.62
C GLN A 37 -13.60 5.08 3.24
N GLN A 38 -13.74 5.83 2.16
CA GLN A 38 -15.03 6.24 1.59
C GLN A 38 -15.66 5.18 0.67
N GLY A 39 -15.03 4.00 0.52
CA GLY A 39 -15.47 2.95 -0.40
C GLY A 39 -15.10 3.20 -1.86
N LYS A 40 -14.34 4.27 -2.17
CA LYS A 40 -13.88 4.59 -3.53
C LYS A 40 -12.63 3.79 -3.91
N HIS A 41 -12.71 2.46 -3.78
CA HIS A 41 -11.54 1.57 -3.88
C HIS A 41 -10.83 1.61 -5.23
N ALA A 42 -11.57 1.78 -6.34
CA ALA A 42 -10.97 1.88 -7.67
C ALA A 42 -10.15 3.17 -7.85
N GLU A 43 -10.64 4.29 -7.31
CA GLU A 43 -9.93 5.56 -7.35
C GLU A 43 -8.70 5.54 -6.43
N ALA A 44 -8.86 4.95 -5.23
CA ALA A 44 -7.76 4.70 -4.31
C ALA A 44 -6.67 3.85 -4.96
N GLU A 45 -7.02 2.77 -5.68
CA GLU A 45 -6.06 1.91 -6.37
C GLU A 45 -5.20 2.68 -7.38
N VAL A 46 -5.83 3.50 -8.23
CA VAL A 46 -5.12 4.30 -9.23
C VAL A 46 -4.10 5.22 -8.56
N MET A 47 -4.53 5.94 -7.51
CA MET A 47 -3.65 6.84 -6.79
C MET A 47 -2.53 6.09 -6.04
N GLN A 48 -2.84 4.97 -5.41
CA GLN A 48 -1.85 4.13 -4.71
C GLN A 48 -0.78 3.60 -5.67
N ARG A 49 -1.14 3.18 -6.88
CA ARG A 49 -0.18 2.74 -7.90
C ARG A 49 0.76 3.86 -8.33
N GLN A 50 0.23 5.06 -8.54
CA GLN A 50 1.04 6.23 -8.88
C GLN A 50 2.00 6.59 -7.73
N THR A 51 1.47 6.72 -6.51
CA THR A 51 2.26 7.03 -5.31
C THR A 51 3.35 5.98 -5.06
N LEU A 52 3.03 4.69 -5.22
CA LEU A 52 3.98 3.59 -5.04
C LEU A 52 5.16 3.67 -6.02
N LEU A 53 4.91 4.00 -7.29
CA LEU A 53 5.96 4.15 -8.30
C LEU A 53 6.93 5.28 -7.91
N LEU A 54 6.39 6.41 -7.48
CA LEU A 54 7.18 7.57 -7.06
C LEU A 54 7.96 7.29 -5.78
N MET A 55 7.31 6.74 -4.74
CA MET A 55 7.95 6.40 -3.47
C MET A 55 9.07 5.36 -3.65
N ARG A 56 8.89 4.36 -4.53
CA ARG A 56 9.96 3.41 -4.87
C ARG A 56 11.19 4.09 -5.46
N THR A 57 10.99 5.15 -6.24
CA THR A 57 12.06 5.90 -6.91
C THR A 57 12.74 6.88 -5.95
N VAL A 58 11.96 7.57 -5.12
CA VAL A 58 12.43 8.67 -4.25
C VAL A 58 12.94 8.17 -2.90
N LEU A 59 12.17 7.31 -2.24
CA LEU A 59 12.45 6.81 -0.88
C LEU A 59 13.11 5.44 -0.89
N GLY A 60 12.93 4.69 -1.99
CA GLY A 60 13.38 3.32 -2.13
C GLY A 60 12.30 2.29 -1.81
N LYS A 61 12.45 1.09 -2.37
CA LYS A 61 11.51 -0.04 -2.24
C LYS A 61 11.32 -0.54 -0.79
N ASN A 62 12.27 -0.27 0.09
CA ASN A 62 12.33 -0.76 1.47
C ASN A 62 11.91 0.29 2.51
N HIS A 63 11.59 1.51 2.07
CA HIS A 63 11.21 2.57 2.99
C HIS A 63 9.85 2.26 3.65
N PRO A 64 9.65 2.54 4.95
CA PRO A 64 8.38 2.29 5.64
C PRO A 64 7.16 2.83 4.91
N ASP A 65 7.23 4.06 4.38
CA ASP A 65 6.12 4.66 3.61
C ASP A 65 5.82 3.91 2.31
N THR A 66 6.86 3.43 1.61
CA THR A 66 6.71 2.61 0.40
C THR A 66 6.02 1.28 0.72
N LEU A 67 6.34 0.68 1.87
CA LEU A 67 5.71 -0.56 2.34
C LEU A 67 4.26 -0.29 2.79
N GLY A 68 4.01 0.84 3.45
CA GLY A 68 2.68 1.29 3.84
C GLY A 68 1.74 1.43 2.64
N ILE A 69 2.16 2.12 1.58
CA ILE A 69 1.33 2.27 0.38
C ILE A 69 1.13 0.94 -0.37
N MET A 70 2.10 0.00 -0.33
CA MET A 70 1.91 -1.36 -0.86
C MET A 70 0.80 -2.12 -0.12
N SER A 71 0.77 -2.02 1.22
CA SER A 71 -0.27 -2.65 2.04
C SER A 71 -1.67 -2.07 1.76
N ASN A 72 -1.76 -0.74 1.62
CA ASN A 72 -3.02 -0.07 1.29
C ASN A 72 -3.53 -0.46 -0.11
N LEU A 73 -2.62 -0.65 -1.07
CA LEU A 73 -2.94 -1.13 -2.41
C LEU A 73 -3.46 -2.57 -2.39
N ALA A 74 -2.82 -3.47 -1.63
CA ALA A 74 -3.31 -4.83 -1.46
C ALA A 74 -4.72 -4.86 -0.85
N THR A 75 -4.96 -4.07 0.19
CA THR A 75 -6.28 -3.93 0.83
C THR A 75 -7.33 -3.44 -0.17
N SER A 76 -6.99 -2.43 -0.97
CA SER A 76 -7.91 -1.85 -1.96
C SER A 76 -8.22 -2.82 -3.10
N LEU A 77 -7.29 -3.71 -3.45
CA LEU A 77 -7.52 -4.80 -4.39
C LEU A 77 -8.45 -5.87 -3.80
N ASP A 78 -8.24 -6.27 -2.54
CA ASP A 78 -9.10 -7.25 -1.87
C ASP A 78 -10.55 -6.76 -1.72
N GLN A 79 -10.74 -5.48 -1.38
CA GLN A 79 -12.08 -4.85 -1.31
C GLN A 79 -12.79 -4.80 -2.68
N GLN A 80 -12.04 -4.90 -3.78
CA GLN A 80 -12.59 -4.99 -5.14
C GLN A 80 -12.76 -6.44 -5.62
N GLY A 81 -12.47 -7.44 -4.79
CA GLY A 81 -12.47 -8.86 -5.19
C GLY A 81 -11.27 -9.25 -6.08
N LYS A 82 -10.27 -8.38 -6.23
CA LYS A 82 -9.06 -8.61 -7.05
C LYS A 82 -8.00 -9.38 -6.26
N HIS A 83 -8.38 -10.53 -5.70
CA HIS A 83 -7.60 -11.27 -4.72
C HIS A 83 -6.21 -11.72 -5.22
N ALA A 84 -6.10 -12.14 -6.49
CA ALA A 84 -4.80 -12.51 -7.06
C ALA A 84 -3.81 -11.32 -7.09
N GLY A 85 -4.31 -10.10 -7.30
CA GLY A 85 -3.49 -8.89 -7.25
C GLY A 85 -3.08 -8.53 -5.83
N ALA A 86 -3.98 -8.69 -4.85
CA ALA A 86 -3.68 -8.47 -3.44
C ALA A 86 -2.63 -9.47 -2.93
N GLU A 87 -2.78 -10.75 -3.27
CA GLU A 87 -1.81 -11.81 -2.94
C GLU A 87 -0.42 -11.48 -3.50
N ALA A 88 -0.33 -11.09 -4.78
CA ALA A 88 0.94 -10.72 -5.39
C ALA A 88 1.64 -9.57 -4.63
N MET A 89 0.87 -8.57 -4.18
CA MET A 89 1.40 -7.46 -3.38
C MET A 89 1.86 -7.90 -2.00
N HIS A 90 1.10 -8.76 -1.32
CA HIS A 90 1.47 -9.31 -0.02
C HIS A 90 2.72 -10.20 -0.09
N ARG A 91 2.83 -11.06 -1.10
CA ARG A 91 4.04 -11.87 -1.33
C ARG A 91 5.26 -11.00 -1.61
N GLN A 92 5.10 -9.95 -2.42
CA GLN A 92 6.18 -8.99 -2.66
C GLN A 92 6.62 -8.31 -1.35
N MET A 93 5.66 -7.87 -0.53
CA MET A 93 5.96 -7.23 0.75
C MET A 93 6.66 -8.19 1.73
N LEU A 94 6.21 -9.44 1.83
CA LEU A 94 6.85 -10.47 2.65
C LEU A 94 8.32 -10.67 2.25
N SER A 95 8.58 -10.86 0.95
CA SER A 95 9.95 -11.03 0.44
C SER A 95 10.85 -9.82 0.73
N LEU A 96 10.29 -8.60 0.65
CA LEU A 96 11.04 -7.38 1.01
C LEU A 96 11.34 -7.34 2.51
N MET A 97 10.36 -7.64 3.37
CA MET A 97 10.55 -7.64 4.83
C MET A 97 11.56 -8.71 5.28
N GLU A 98 11.55 -9.89 4.65
CA GLU A 98 12.55 -10.94 4.89
C GLU A 98 13.97 -10.49 4.51
N MET A 99 14.11 -9.68 3.44
CA MET A 99 15.40 -9.15 2.97
C MET A 99 15.92 -7.96 3.82
N ILE A 100 15.03 -7.17 4.44
CA ILE A 100 15.34 -5.87 5.07
C ILE A 100 16.03 -5.96 6.44
N VAL A 101 16.23 -7.15 7.05
CA VAL A 101 16.87 -7.33 8.37
C VAL A 101 15.91 -7.12 9.55
N LEU A 102 14.81 -7.87 9.57
CA LEU A 102 13.90 -7.88 10.72
C LEU A 102 13.76 -9.26 11.37
N GLY A 103 14.20 -10.33 10.70
CA GLY A 103 13.88 -11.69 11.11
C GLY A 103 12.38 -11.97 10.99
N LYS A 104 12.00 -13.24 11.18
CA LYS A 104 10.58 -13.66 11.10
C LYS A 104 9.71 -13.06 12.22
N ASP A 105 10.34 -12.61 13.31
CA ASP A 105 9.65 -12.23 14.55
C ASP A 105 9.31 -10.74 14.66
N HIS A 106 9.68 -9.92 13.68
CA HIS A 106 9.40 -8.49 13.76
C HIS A 106 7.96 -8.14 13.39
N GLN A 107 7.40 -7.15 14.09
CA GLN A 107 6.00 -6.72 13.98
C GLN A 107 5.54 -6.45 12.54
N HIS A 108 6.37 -5.81 11.70
CA HIS A 108 6.01 -5.55 10.30
C HIS A 108 6.01 -6.81 9.41
N THR A 109 6.89 -7.77 9.69
CA THR A 109 6.91 -9.08 9.01
C THR A 109 5.67 -9.87 9.38
N LEU A 110 5.35 -9.95 10.68
CA LEU A 110 4.16 -10.63 11.19
C LEU A 110 2.85 -10.03 10.65
N MET A 111 2.76 -8.70 10.56
CA MET A 111 1.59 -8.03 9.95
C MET A 111 1.45 -8.38 8.46
N SER A 112 2.57 -8.45 7.73
CA SER A 112 2.59 -8.83 6.31
C SER A 112 2.16 -10.29 6.11
N MET A 113 2.66 -11.20 6.96
CA MET A 113 2.27 -12.61 6.98
C MET A 113 0.77 -12.77 7.26
N ASN A 114 0.25 -12.10 8.29
CA ASN A 114 -1.18 -12.13 8.60
C ASN A 114 -2.06 -11.67 7.43
N ASN A 115 -1.68 -10.57 6.76
CA ASN A 115 -2.45 -10.08 5.62
C ASN A 115 -2.40 -11.04 4.42
N LEU A 116 -1.25 -11.68 4.17
CA LEU A 116 -1.14 -12.72 3.16
C LEU A 116 -2.05 -13.91 3.45
N ALA A 117 -2.06 -14.40 4.70
CA ALA A 117 -2.91 -15.50 5.12
C ALA A 117 -4.41 -15.17 4.95
N LEU A 118 -4.83 -13.94 5.30
CA LEU A 118 -6.21 -13.49 5.08
C LEU A 118 -6.59 -13.47 3.60
N SER A 119 -5.73 -12.94 2.72
CA SER A 119 -5.99 -12.90 1.28
C SER A 119 -6.07 -14.31 0.68
N LEU A 120 -5.22 -15.25 1.11
CA LEU A 120 -5.28 -16.66 0.70
C LEU A 120 -6.57 -17.34 1.16
N ARG A 121 -7.04 -17.06 2.40
CA ARG A 121 -8.33 -17.56 2.90
C ARG A 121 -9.52 -17.04 2.08
N HIS A 122 -9.49 -15.78 1.66
CA HIS A 122 -10.54 -15.21 0.79
C HIS A 122 -10.58 -15.90 -0.57
N GLN A 123 -9.46 -16.45 -1.04
CA GLN A 123 -9.39 -17.26 -2.26
C GLN A 123 -9.72 -18.75 -2.07
N GLY A 124 -10.02 -19.19 -0.83
CA GLY A 124 -10.23 -20.61 -0.52
C GLY A 124 -8.94 -21.45 -0.48
N LYS A 125 -7.76 -20.83 -0.50
CA LYS A 125 -6.45 -21.50 -0.44
C LYS A 125 -6.04 -21.77 1.02
N TYR A 126 -6.83 -22.57 1.73
CA TYR A 126 -6.66 -22.76 3.17
C TYR A 126 -5.31 -23.41 3.55
N ALA A 127 -4.84 -24.40 2.79
CA ALA A 127 -3.57 -25.06 3.05
C ALA A 127 -2.35 -24.13 2.89
N GLU A 128 -2.41 -23.21 1.92
CA GLU A 128 -1.35 -22.19 1.77
C GLU A 128 -1.42 -21.17 2.90
N ALA A 129 -2.63 -20.77 3.34
CA ALA A 129 -2.80 -19.83 4.44
C ALA A 129 -2.31 -20.39 5.79
N GLU A 130 -2.44 -21.69 6.02
CA GLU A 130 -1.92 -22.39 7.22
C GLU A 130 -0.39 -22.53 7.21
N ALA A 131 0.21 -22.51 6.02
CA ALA A 131 1.66 -22.63 5.84
C ALA A 131 2.42 -21.29 5.88
N ILE A 132 1.70 -20.15 6.02
CA ILE A 132 2.28 -18.82 6.25
C ILE A 132 2.75 -18.72 7.71
#